data_AF-B5F497-F1
#
_entry.id   AF-B5F497-F1
#
_cell.length_a   1.000
_cell.length_b   1.000
_cell.length_c   1.000
_cell.angle_alpha   90.00
_cell.angle_beta   90.00
_cell.angle_gamma   90.00
#
_symmetry.space_group_name_H-M   'P 1'
#
loop_
_entity.id
_entity.type
_entity.pdbx_description
1 polymer ?
#
loop_
_entity_poly.entity_id
_entity_poly.type
_entity_poly.pdbx_seq_one_letter_code
_entity_poly.pdbx_strand_id
1 'polypeptide(L)'
;MPTSSCPEAKSLSLSVSPEAWEKVVSFPPDPSQEDDRLENLIVATMLTFKSAGPDRKSINFGLYCLPSDGSSNVPLMTPLRLTLEDNHLLVTALHTC
;
A
#
# COMPACT_ATOMS: atom_id res chain seq x y z
N MET A 1 6.34 -40.09 -17.53
CA MET A 1 6.26 -39.20 -16.35
C MET A 1 5.84 -37.83 -16.83
N PRO A 2 4.78 -37.21 -16.31
CA PRO A 2 4.49 -35.82 -16.62
C PRO A 2 5.43 -34.94 -15.79
N THR A 3 6.24 -34.12 -16.45
CA THR A 3 6.99 -33.05 -15.79
C THR A 3 5.99 -32.01 -15.33
N SER A 4 5.66 -32.04 -14.03
CA SER A 4 4.99 -30.94 -13.34
C SER A 4 5.90 -29.72 -13.42
N SER A 5 5.71 -28.88 -14.43
CA SER A 5 6.24 -27.52 -14.41
C SER A 5 5.51 -26.80 -13.29
N CYS A 6 6.21 -26.54 -12.18
CA CYS A 6 5.75 -25.53 -11.23
C CYS A 6 5.58 -24.24 -12.04
N PRO A 7 4.42 -23.57 -11.98
CA PRO A 7 4.29 -22.27 -12.63
C PRO A 7 5.37 -21.35 -12.06
N GLU A 8 6.11 -20.70 -12.95
CA GLU A 8 7.14 -19.73 -12.59
C GLU A 8 6.53 -18.69 -11.65
N ALA A 9 7.12 -18.52 -10.47
CA ALA A 9 6.63 -17.56 -9.50
C ALA A 9 6.82 -16.16 -10.10
N LYS A 10 5.72 -15.57 -10.58
CA LYS A 10 5.73 -14.22 -11.13
C LYS A 10 6.01 -13.24 -10.00
N SER A 11 7.21 -12.63 -10.00
CA SER A 11 7.57 -11.59 -9.05
C SER A 11 6.65 -10.38 -9.21
N LEU A 12 6.20 -9.84 -8.08
CA LEU A 12 5.49 -8.57 -8.01
C LEU A 12 6.44 -7.49 -7.50
N SER A 13 6.38 -6.31 -8.10
CA SER A 13 7.04 -5.10 -7.60
C SER A 13 6.02 -4.18 -6.96
N LEU A 14 6.44 -3.40 -5.97
CA LEU A 14 5.61 -2.42 -5.28
C LEU A 14 6.27 -1.05 -5.38
N SER A 15 5.49 -0.05 -5.74
CA SER A 15 5.89 1.36 -5.65
C SER A 15 4.85 2.17 -4.90
N VAL A 16 5.33 3.19 -4.21
CA VAL A 16 4.52 4.09 -3.40
C VAL A 16 4.76 5.50 -3.96
N SER A 17 3.68 6.19 -4.33
CA SER A 17 3.78 7.59 -4.77
C SER A 17 4.34 8.47 -3.66
N PRO A 18 5.05 9.57 -3.98
CA PRO A 18 5.54 10.51 -2.98
C PRO A 18 4.45 11.00 -2.01
N GLU A 19 3.24 11.27 -2.51
CA GLU A 19 2.13 11.77 -1.70
C GLU A 19 1.62 10.72 -0.70
N ALA A 20 1.59 9.46 -1.12
CA ALA A 20 1.25 8.36 -0.21
C ALA A 20 2.35 8.17 0.83
N TRP A 21 3.63 8.20 0.41
CA TRP A 21 4.77 8.09 1.30
C TRP A 21 4.74 9.14 2.41
N GLU A 22 4.59 10.41 2.04
CA GLU A 22 4.50 11.53 2.97
C GLU A 22 3.35 11.36 3.97
N LYS A 23 2.21 10.81 3.54
CA LYS A 23 1.05 10.66 4.43
C LYS A 23 1.16 9.48 5.39
N VAL A 24 1.63 8.33 4.91
CA VAL A 24 1.46 7.06 5.64
C VAL A 24 2.77 6.38 6.04
N VAL A 25 3.92 6.80 5.51
CA VAL A 25 5.23 6.25 5.86
C VAL A 25 6.07 7.28 6.60
N SER A 26 6.27 8.47 6.03
CA SER A 26 7.11 9.48 6.68
C SER A 26 6.50 10.00 7.97
N PHE A 27 7.27 9.93 9.05
CA PHE A 27 6.84 10.35 10.37
C PHE A 27 7.94 11.16 11.08
N PRO A 28 8.17 12.42 10.66
CA PRO A 28 9.18 13.29 11.26
C PRO A 28 9.12 13.43 12.81
N PRO A 29 7.94 13.40 13.47
CA PRO A 29 7.89 13.45 14.93
C PRO A 29 8.61 12.29 15.64
N ASP A 30 8.66 11.12 15.00
CA ASP A 30 9.36 9.94 15.50
C ASP A 30 9.82 9.04 14.33
N PRO A 31 10.98 9.35 13.72
CA PRO A 31 11.48 8.61 12.56
C PRO A 31 11.72 7.12 12.82
N SER A 32 11.83 6.70 14.08
CA SER A 32 12.00 5.29 14.43
C SER A 32 10.77 4.44 14.07
N GLN A 33 9.61 5.06 13.87
CA GLN A 33 8.38 4.38 13.47
C GLN A 33 8.21 4.23 11.94
N GLU A 34 9.09 4.83 11.12
CA GLU A 34 8.91 4.78 9.65
C GLU A 34 8.97 3.35 9.10
N ASP A 35 9.83 2.50 9.68
CA ASP A 35 9.93 1.08 9.31
C ASP A 35 8.64 0.31 9.62
N ASP A 36 8.07 0.48 10.82
CA ASP A 36 6.79 -0.14 11.21
C ASP A 36 5.63 0.38 10.34
N ARG A 37 5.65 1.66 9.99
CA ARG A 37 4.65 2.28 9.11
C ARG A 37 4.75 1.74 7.68
N LEU A 38 5.97 1.54 7.18
CA LEU A 38 6.21 0.90 5.89
C LEU A 38 5.75 -0.56 5.88
N GLU A 39 6.05 -1.33 6.93
CA GLU A 39 5.59 -2.72 7.06
C GLU A 39 4.06 -2.79 7.02
N ASN A 40 3.39 -1.93 7.80
CA ASN A 40 1.93 -1.85 7.81
C ASN A 40 1.34 -1.52 6.43
N LEU A 41 1.97 -0.60 5.68
CA LEU A 41 1.56 -0.29 4.31
C LEU A 41 1.70 -1.50 3.39
N ILE A 42 2.81 -2.24 3.47
CA ILE A 42 3.06 -3.43 2.65
C ILE A 42 2.01 -4.51 2.96
N VAL A 43 1.77 -4.79 4.25
CA VAL A 43 0.77 -5.78 4.68
C VAL A 43 -0.62 -5.39 4.19
N ALA A 44 -1.05 -4.14 4.40
CA ALA A 44 -2.35 -3.65 3.94
C ALA A 44 -2.50 -3.74 2.42
N THR A 45 -1.44 -3.42 1.67
CA THR A 45 -1.41 -3.52 0.20
C THR A 45 -1.59 -4.97 -0.25
N MET A 46 -0.86 -5.92 0.35
CA MET A 46 -0.96 -7.33 0.00
C MET A 46 -2.32 -7.93 0.34
N LEU A 47 -2.91 -7.55 1.48
CA LEU A 47 -4.27 -7.97 1.85
C LEU A 47 -5.32 -7.39 0.91
N THR A 48 -5.19 -6.11 0.54
CA THR A 48 -6.06 -5.45 -0.43
C THR A 48 -5.97 -6.14 -1.79
N PHE A 49 -4.75 -6.41 -2.26
CA PHE A 49 -4.53 -7.12 -3.53
C PHE A 49 -5.18 -8.52 -3.54
N LYS A 50 -4.94 -9.32 -2.49
CA LYS A 50 -5.50 -10.67 -2.37
C LYS A 50 -7.03 -10.67 -2.30
N SER A 51 -7.63 -9.69 -1.61
CA SER A 51 -9.09 -9.61 -1.44
C SER A 51 -9.83 -9.08 -2.66
N ALA A 52 -9.15 -8.32 -3.53
CA ALA A 52 -9.77 -7.73 -4.71
C ALA A 52 -10.19 -8.75 -5.79
N GLY A 53 -9.54 -9.91 -5.82
CA GLY A 53 -9.74 -10.93 -6.86
C GLY A 53 -9.03 -10.59 -8.17
N PRO A 54 -8.96 -11.55 -9.11
CA PRO A 54 -8.12 -11.47 -10.30
C PRO A 54 -8.53 -10.40 -11.32
N ASP A 55 -9.80 -9.99 -11.32
CA ASP A 55 -10.35 -9.08 -12.33
C ASP A 55 -10.18 -7.60 -11.98
N ARG A 56 -9.81 -7.29 -10.73
CA ARG A 56 -9.73 -5.91 -10.25
C ARG A 56 -8.30 -5.38 -10.38
N LYS A 57 -8.11 -4.47 -11.34
CA LYS A 57 -6.85 -3.77 -11.55
C LYS A 57 -6.70 -2.51 -10.69
N SER A 58 -7.77 -1.98 -10.11
CA SER A 58 -7.71 -0.81 -9.24
C SER A 58 -8.71 -0.91 -8.10
N ILE A 59 -8.25 -0.69 -6.86
CA ILE A 59 -9.03 -0.80 -5.63
C ILE A 59 -8.70 0.37 -4.72
N ASN A 60 -9.73 1.04 -4.20
CA ASN A 60 -9.57 2.00 -3.12
C ASN A 60 -9.57 1.27 -1.78
N PHE A 61 -8.67 1.65 -0.88
CA PHE A 61 -8.61 1.13 0.48
C PHE A 61 -8.25 2.26 1.45
N GLY A 62 -8.39 2.01 2.74
CA GLY A 62 -7.99 2.94 3.79
C GLY A 62 -6.89 2.32 4.64
N LEU A 63 -5.91 3.14 5.03
CA LEU A 63 -4.91 2.77 6.02
C LEU A 63 -5.10 3.63 7.27
N TYR A 64 -5.24 2.97 8.42
CA TYR A 64 -5.32 3.64 9.70
C TYR A 64 -3.92 3.94 10.22
N CYS A 65 -3.58 5.23 10.35
CA CYS A 65 -2.29 5.68 10.85
C CYS A 65 -2.40 7.08 11.46
N LEU A 66 -1.48 7.42 12.37
CA LEU A 66 -1.30 8.82 12.74
C LEU A 66 -0.90 9.63 11.50
N PRO A 67 -1.42 10.86 11.32
CA PRO A 67 -0.97 11.77 10.27
C PRO A 67 0.52 12.08 10.42
N SER A 68 1.19 12.45 9.33
CA SER A 68 2.64 12.66 9.33
C SER A 68 3.12 13.76 10.27
N ASP A 69 2.28 14.75 10.58
CA ASP A 69 2.56 15.81 11.55
C ASP A 69 2.25 15.40 13.01
N GLY A 70 1.77 14.17 13.25
CA GLY A 70 1.38 13.67 14.56
C GLY A 70 0.11 14.29 15.13
N SER A 71 -0.61 15.11 14.34
CA SER A 71 -1.81 15.81 14.80
C SER A 71 -2.97 14.85 15.04
N SER A 72 -3.64 14.98 16.19
CA SER A 72 -4.87 14.25 16.52
C SER A 72 -6.13 14.87 15.93
N ASN A 73 -6.02 16.03 15.28
CA ASN A 73 -7.17 16.78 14.73
C ASN A 73 -7.50 16.40 13.27
N VAL A 74 -6.72 15.49 12.67
CA VAL A 74 -6.87 15.05 11.27
C VAL A 74 -7.39 13.61 11.26
N PRO A 75 -8.19 13.19 10.26
CA PRO A 75 -8.68 11.82 10.20
C PRO A 75 -7.55 10.81 10.20
N LEU A 76 -7.63 9.84 11.11
CA LEU A 76 -6.64 8.74 11.22
C LEU A 76 -6.74 7.75 10.06
N MET A 77 -7.85 7.76 9.31
CA MET A 77 -8.02 6.93 8.13
C MET A 77 -7.52 7.68 6.89
N THR A 78 -6.39 7.24 6.33
CA THR A 78 -5.86 7.80 5.08
C THR A 78 -6.40 7.00 3.89
N PRO A 79 -7.14 7.65 2.97
CA PRO A 79 -7.65 6.98 1.78
C PRO A 79 -6.55 6.82 0.72
N LEU A 80 -6.41 5.60 0.21
CA LEU A 80 -5.39 5.19 -0.75
C LEU A 80 -6.03 4.45 -1.93
N ARG A 81 -5.31 4.37 -3.03
CA ARG A 81 -5.64 3.54 -4.19
C ARG A 81 -4.49 2.63 -4.52
N LEU A 82 -4.80 1.36 -4.69
CA LEU A 82 -3.91 0.34 -5.22
C LEU A 82 -4.25 0.08 -6.69
N THR A 83 -3.25 0.12 -7.56
CA THR A 83 -3.39 -0.22 -8.99
C THR A 83 -2.41 -1.32 -9.35
N LEU A 84 -2.83 -2.30 -10.15
CA LEU A 84 -2.00 -3.36 -10.72
C LEU A 84 -1.86 -3.16 -12.23
N GLU A 85 -0.64 -2.98 -12.71
CA GLU A 85 -0.26 -2.92 -14.13
C GLU A 85 0.97 -3.79 -14.36
N ASP A 86 0.93 -4.76 -15.27
CA ASP A 86 2.09 -5.59 -15.66
C ASP A 86 2.91 -6.16 -14.48
N ASN A 87 2.24 -6.69 -13.44
CA ASN A 87 2.82 -7.19 -12.18
C ASN A 87 3.42 -6.12 -11.25
N HIS A 88 3.20 -4.84 -11.55
CA HIS A 88 3.59 -3.71 -10.73
C HIS A 88 2.39 -3.22 -9.94
N LEU A 89 2.53 -3.22 -8.61
CA LEU A 89 1.58 -2.63 -7.69
C LEU A 89 1.99 -1.19 -7.41
N LEU A 90 1.07 -0.26 -7.63
CA LEU A 90 1.27 1.16 -7.33
C LEU A 90 0.27 1.60 -6.25
N VAL A 91 0.78 2.13 -5.15
CA VAL A 91 -0.02 2.79 -4.11
C VAL A 91 0.02 4.30 -4.31
N THR A 92 -1.16 4.91 -4.38
CA THR A 92 -1.35 6.37 -4.51
C THR A 92 -2.25 6.91 -3.41
N ALA A 93 -2.01 8.14 -2.99
CA ALA A 93 -2.93 8.84 -2.09
C ALA A 93 -4.19 9.27 -2.85
N LEU A 94 -5.37 9.08 -2.26
CA LEU A 94 -6.59 9.69 -2.78
C LEU A 94 -6.66 11.14 -2.26
N HIS A 95 -6.81 12.09 -3.18
CA HIS A 95 -7.14 13.45 -2.80
C HIS A 95 -8.58 13.49 -2.29
N THR A 96 -8.75 13.72 -1.00
CA THR A 96 -10.01 14.19 -0.44
C THR A 96 -10.06 15.69 -0.70
N CYS A 97 -10.99 16.11 -1.55
CA CYS A 97 -11.30 17.53 -1.78
C CYS A 97 -11.76 18.22 -0.50
#